data_AF-E9INM2-F1
#
_entry.id   AF-E9INM2-F1
#
_cell.length_a   1.000
_cell.length_b   1.000
_cell.length_c   1.000
_cell.angle_alpha   90.00
_cell.angle_beta   90.00
_cell.angle_gamma   90.00
#
_symmetry.space_group_name_H-M   'P 1'
#
loop_
_entity.id
_entity.type
_entity.pdbx_description
1 polymer ?
#
loop_
_entity_poly.entity_id
_entity_poly.type
_entity_poly.pdbx_seq_one_letter_code
_entity_poly.pdbx_strand_id
1 'polypeptide(L)'
;VEAFVESAVQYYDLEIIRMQRPIQTALSALLAEKSNLKASLMGTRKGDPGSENLQAFTPTDPNWPQLMRINPILHWSYSQVWTFLLKHNIPYCSLYDQGYTSIGNRNTTMRNPLLKDPNNSLSYLPAYTLTDKSAERKGRDYDESN
;
A
#
# COMPACT_ATOMS: atom_id res chain seq x y z
N VAL A 1 4.71 8.72 6.63
CA VAL A 1 5.08 7.59 5.74
C VAL A 1 6.59 7.46 5.67
N GLU A 2 7.34 8.46 5.19
CA GLU A 2 8.81 8.39 5.11
C GLU A 2 9.49 7.94 6.40
N ALA A 3 9.14 8.56 7.55
CA ALA A 3 9.69 8.14 8.83
C ALA A 3 9.43 6.65 9.17
N PHE A 4 8.27 6.11 8.77
CA PHE A 4 7.97 4.69 8.95
C PHE A 4 8.79 3.81 8.00
N VAL A 5 8.96 4.24 6.74
CA VAL A 5 9.82 3.53 5.78
C VAL A 5 11.26 3.44 6.30
N GLU A 6 11.83 4.54 6.80
CA GLU A 6 13.17 4.54 7.39
C GLU A 6 13.26 3.60 8.61
N SER A 7 12.24 3.59 9.48
CA SER A 7 12.22 2.65 10.61
C SER A 7 12.13 1.19 10.16
N ALA A 8 11.38 0.90 9.09
CA ALA A 8 11.25 -0.45 8.55
C ALA A 8 12.55 -0.92 7.88
N VAL A 9 13.26 -0.04 7.19
CA VAL A 9 14.59 -0.31 6.62
C VAL A 9 15.55 -0.79 7.70
N GLN A 10 15.58 -0.10 8.85
CA GLN A 10 16.42 -0.48 9.98
C GLN A 10 15.96 -1.78 10.66
N TYR A 11 14.64 -1.93 10.86
CA TYR A 11 14.07 -3.08 11.57
C TYR A 11 14.26 -4.40 10.80
N TYR A 12 14.12 -4.37 9.47
CA TYR A 12 14.19 -5.56 8.62
C TYR A 12 15.53 -5.72 7.88
N ASP A 13 16.51 -4.84 8.14
CA ASP A 13 17.83 -4.83 7.48
C ASP A 13 17.72 -4.84 5.94
N LEU A 14 17.02 -3.84 5.40
CA LEU A 14 16.74 -3.75 3.96
C LEU A 14 17.67 -2.78 3.24
N GLU A 15 18.08 -3.12 2.02
CA GLU A 15 18.62 -2.13 1.07
C GLU A 15 17.46 -1.33 0.47
N ILE A 16 17.51 0.01 0.56
CA ILE A 16 16.52 0.89 -0.06
C ILE A 16 17.09 1.58 -1.30
N ILE A 17 16.40 1.44 -2.43
CA ILE A 17 16.69 2.16 -3.68
C ILE A 17 15.56 3.15 -3.92
N ARG A 18 15.89 4.46 -3.96
CA ARG A 18 14.91 5.54 -4.17
C ARG A 18 15.05 6.11 -5.58
N MET A 19 13.95 6.16 -6.33
CA MET A 19 13.92 6.73 -7.68
C MET A 19 12.78 7.75 -7.81
N GLN A 20 13.11 8.99 -8.15
CA GLN A 20 12.13 10.07 -8.35
C GLN A 20 11.84 10.24 -9.84
N ARG A 21 11.01 9.36 -10.41
CA ARG A 21 10.56 9.40 -11.82
C ARG A 21 9.31 8.53 -12.01
N PRO A 22 8.61 8.63 -13.15
CA PRO A 22 7.48 7.74 -13.44
C PRO A 22 7.87 6.27 -13.32
N ILE A 23 7.01 5.47 -12.71
CA ILE A 23 7.28 4.09 -12.29
C ILE A 23 7.82 3.19 -13.43
N GLN A 24 7.31 3.35 -14.65
CA GLN A 24 7.79 2.60 -15.82
C GLN A 24 9.26 2.92 -16.12
N THR A 25 9.62 4.21 -16.16
CA THR A 25 11.01 4.65 -16.38
C THR A 25 11.94 4.36 -15.20
N ALA A 26 11.41 4.33 -13.98
CA ALA A 26 12.15 3.90 -12.78
C ALA A 26 12.52 2.43 -12.91
N LEU A 27 11.55 1.58 -13.23
CA LEU A 27 11.77 0.16 -13.42
C LEU A 27 12.76 -0.11 -14.56
N SER A 28 12.67 0.60 -15.68
CA SER A 28 13.63 0.45 -16.80
C SER A 28 15.06 0.70 -16.35
N ALA A 29 15.28 1.80 -15.63
CA ALA A 29 16.60 2.18 -15.14
C ALA A 29 17.11 1.20 -14.07
N LEU A 30 16.24 0.74 -13.16
CA LEU A 30 16.60 -0.26 -12.15
C LEU A 30 17.05 -1.58 -12.77
N LEU A 31 16.34 -2.09 -13.79
CA LEU A 31 16.69 -3.35 -14.44
C LEU A 31 17.93 -3.22 -15.34
N ALA A 32 18.23 -2.03 -15.85
CA ALA A 32 19.49 -1.76 -16.54
C ALA A 32 20.69 -1.79 -15.59
N GLU A 33 20.53 -1.25 -14.38
CA GLU A 33 21.59 -1.24 -13.34
C GLU A 33 21.75 -2.60 -12.65
N LYS A 34 20.63 -3.25 -12.31
CA LYS A 34 20.56 -4.52 -11.56
C LYS A 34 19.94 -5.61 -12.43
N SER A 35 20.66 -6.02 -13.48
CA SER A 35 20.18 -6.97 -14.51
C SER A 35 19.85 -8.39 -14.00
N ASN A 36 20.30 -8.71 -12.79
CA ASN A 36 19.99 -9.96 -12.10
C ASN A 36 18.59 -9.98 -11.45
N LEU A 37 17.90 -8.85 -11.34
CA LEU A 37 16.53 -8.80 -10.83
C LEU A 37 15.57 -9.45 -11.84
N LYS A 38 14.85 -10.49 -11.40
CA LYS A 38 13.90 -11.25 -12.25
C LYS A 38 12.46 -11.21 -11.75
N ALA A 39 12.25 -10.91 -10.47
CA ALA A 39 10.94 -10.84 -9.87
C ALA A 39 10.85 -9.74 -8.81
N SER A 40 9.63 -9.26 -8.55
CA SER A 40 9.31 -8.36 -7.43
C SER A 40 8.14 -8.92 -6.63
N LEU A 41 8.24 -8.84 -5.31
CA LEU A 41 7.11 -9.09 -4.41
C LEU A 41 6.23 -7.84 -4.36
N MET A 42 4.93 -8.02 -4.53
CA MET A 42 3.94 -6.94 -4.60
C MET A 42 2.96 -7.07 -3.44
N GLY A 43 2.62 -5.92 -2.83
CA GLY A 43 1.65 -5.81 -1.75
C GLY A 43 0.19 -5.63 -2.19
N THR A 44 -0.11 -5.82 -3.49
CA THR A 44 -1.46 -5.62 -4.03
C THR A 44 -2.41 -6.73 -3.59
N ARG A 45 -3.65 -6.39 -3.23
CA ARG A 45 -4.74 -7.30 -2.91
C ARG A 45 -5.86 -7.20 -3.96
N LYS A 46 -6.72 -8.21 -4.02
CA LYS A 46 -7.97 -8.16 -4.78
C LYS A 46 -8.85 -7.05 -4.22
N GLY A 47 -9.33 -6.19 -5.12
CA GLY A 47 -10.13 -5.01 -4.76
C GLY A 47 -9.33 -3.72 -4.69
N ASP A 48 -7.99 -3.78 -4.77
CA ASP A 48 -7.19 -2.58 -5.05
C ASP A 48 -7.39 -2.18 -6.53
N PRO A 49 -7.31 -0.88 -6.88
CA PRO A 49 -7.44 -0.44 -8.27
C PRO A 49 -6.42 -1.11 -9.20
N GLY A 50 -6.87 -1.66 -10.34
CA GLY A 50 -6.01 -2.33 -11.32
C GLY A 50 -5.65 -3.78 -10.95
N SER A 51 -6.31 -4.38 -9.95
CA SER A 51 -6.07 -5.76 -9.51
C SER A 51 -6.92 -6.82 -10.21
N GLU A 52 -7.85 -6.41 -11.09
CA GLU A 52 -8.94 -7.25 -11.62
C GLU A 52 -8.43 -8.53 -12.28
N ASN A 53 -7.32 -8.42 -13.02
CA ASN A 53 -6.73 -9.51 -13.78
C ASN A 53 -5.42 -10.04 -13.19
N LEU A 54 -5.03 -9.59 -11.99
CA LEU A 54 -3.79 -10.07 -11.35
C LEU A 54 -3.93 -11.53 -10.89
N GLN A 55 -2.86 -12.28 -11.07
CA GLN A 55 -2.69 -13.64 -10.57
C GLN A 55 -1.54 -13.68 -9.55
N ALA A 56 -1.35 -14.82 -8.88
CA ALA A 56 -0.24 -14.99 -7.94
C ALA A 56 1.13 -14.69 -8.58
N PHE A 57 1.28 -15.06 -9.86
CA PHE A 57 2.42 -14.75 -10.71
C PHE A 57 1.92 -14.07 -11.97
N THR A 58 2.39 -12.86 -12.25
CA THR A 58 1.96 -12.10 -13.42
C THR A 58 3.13 -11.29 -13.95
N PRO A 59 3.59 -11.55 -15.19
CA PRO A 59 4.55 -10.65 -15.82
C PRO A 59 4.04 -9.21 -15.84
N THR A 60 4.96 -8.25 -15.89
CA THR A 60 4.62 -6.87 -16.28
C THR A 60 3.97 -6.85 -17.66
N ASP A 61 3.19 -5.80 -17.92
CA ASP A 61 2.48 -5.68 -19.20
C ASP A 61 3.47 -5.56 -20.38
N PRO A 62 3.07 -5.87 -21.63
CA PRO A 62 4.01 -5.94 -22.76
C PRO A 62 4.82 -4.67 -23.04
N ASN A 63 4.28 -3.49 -22.73
CA ASN A 63 4.96 -2.21 -22.90
C ASN A 63 5.83 -1.81 -21.70
N TRP A 64 5.95 -2.65 -20.67
CA TRP A 64 6.81 -2.42 -19.50
C TRP A 64 8.11 -3.21 -19.58
N PRO A 65 9.15 -2.77 -18.85
CA PRO A 65 10.34 -3.59 -18.61
C PRO A 65 9.95 -4.93 -17.99
N GLN A 66 10.48 -6.01 -18.55
CA GLN A 66 10.01 -7.36 -18.24
C GLN A 66 10.49 -7.82 -16.85
N LEU A 67 9.53 -8.03 -15.96
CA LEU A 67 9.73 -8.53 -14.60
C LEU A 67 8.56 -9.42 -14.20
N MET A 68 8.81 -10.48 -13.42
CA MET A 68 7.73 -11.25 -12.80
C MET A 68 7.19 -10.53 -11.56
N ARG A 69 5.91 -10.13 -11.56
CA ARG A 69 5.22 -9.68 -10.34
C ARG A 69 4.72 -10.91 -9.59
N ILE A 70 5.11 -11.03 -8.33
CA ILE A 70 4.63 -12.06 -7.41
C ILE A 70 3.73 -11.38 -6.39
N ASN A 71 2.50 -11.85 -6.21
CA ASN A 71 1.48 -11.24 -5.35
C ASN A 71 1.09 -12.18 -4.17
N PRO A 72 1.91 -12.33 -3.11
CA PRO A 72 1.69 -13.33 -2.06
C PRO A 72 0.41 -13.10 -1.24
N ILE A 73 -0.01 -11.84 -1.14
CA ILE A 73 -1.19 -11.43 -0.36
C ILE A 73 -2.39 -11.09 -1.22
N LEU A 74 -2.40 -11.50 -2.50
CA LEU A 74 -3.44 -11.12 -3.46
C LEU A 74 -4.87 -11.41 -2.96
N HIS A 75 -5.06 -12.50 -2.22
CA HIS A 75 -6.38 -12.91 -1.72
C HIS A 75 -6.66 -12.48 -0.28
N TRP A 76 -5.78 -11.67 0.32
CA TRP A 76 -6.01 -11.16 1.67
C TRP A 76 -7.06 -10.07 1.66
N SER A 77 -8.02 -10.19 2.56
CA SER A 77 -8.97 -9.14 2.90
C SER A 77 -8.34 -8.08 3.82
N TYR A 78 -8.96 -6.90 3.90
CA TYR A 78 -8.60 -5.87 4.88
C TYR A 78 -8.53 -6.41 6.32
N SER A 79 -9.52 -7.23 6.71
CA SER A 79 -9.55 -7.83 8.04
C SER A 79 -8.38 -8.78 8.28
N GLN A 80 -7.96 -9.56 7.27
CA GLN A 80 -6.81 -10.46 7.40
C GLN A 80 -5.49 -9.70 7.53
N VAL A 81 -5.32 -8.58 6.81
CA VAL A 81 -4.16 -7.70 6.98
C VAL A 81 -4.04 -7.22 8.43
N TRP A 82 -5.10 -6.62 8.99
CA TRP A 82 -5.07 -6.12 10.37
C TRP A 82 -4.93 -7.22 11.41
N THR A 83 -5.65 -8.33 11.23
CA THR A 83 -5.55 -9.46 12.15
C THR A 83 -4.12 -9.97 12.21
N PHE A 84 -3.44 -10.09 11.07
CA PHE A 84 -2.06 -10.54 11.02
C PHE A 84 -1.11 -9.53 11.68
N LEU A 85 -1.20 -8.25 11.32
CA LEU A 85 -0.34 -7.20 11.88
C LEU A 85 -0.46 -7.14 13.41
N LEU A 86 -1.70 -7.10 13.93
CA LEU A 86 -1.95 -7.00 15.36
C LEU A 86 -1.57 -8.28 16.11
N LYS A 87 -1.93 -9.46 15.59
CA LYS A 87 -1.62 -10.75 16.24
C LYS A 87 -0.11 -10.96 16.38
N HIS A 88 0.67 -10.48 15.43
CA HIS A 88 2.11 -10.67 15.38
C HIS A 88 2.90 -9.44 15.84
N ASN A 89 2.23 -8.40 16.36
CA ASN A 89 2.84 -7.14 16.78
C ASN A 89 3.78 -6.55 15.71
N ILE A 90 3.36 -6.65 14.44
CA ILE A 90 4.13 -6.11 13.32
C ILE A 90 3.98 -4.59 13.29
N PRO A 91 5.08 -3.82 13.31
CA PRO A 91 5.00 -2.37 13.22
C PRO A 91 4.29 -1.93 11.94
N TYR A 92 3.39 -0.95 12.06
CA TYR A 92 2.71 -0.32 10.93
C TYR A 92 2.73 1.21 11.05
N CYS A 93 2.40 1.92 9.97
CA CYS A 93 2.47 3.38 9.94
C CYS A 93 1.43 4.01 10.90
N SER A 94 1.88 4.87 11.81
CA SER A 94 1.03 5.51 12.84
C SER A 94 -0.10 6.40 12.30
N LEU A 95 -0.10 6.71 11.00
CA LEU A 95 -1.26 7.35 10.36
C LEU A 95 -2.50 6.45 10.43
N TYR A 96 -2.33 5.13 10.43
CA TYR A 96 -3.45 4.21 10.58
C TYR A 96 -4.13 4.34 11.95
N ASP A 97 -3.39 4.65 13.02
CA ASP A 97 -3.98 4.92 14.34
C ASP A 97 -4.77 6.24 14.37
N GLN A 98 -4.50 7.14 13.43
CA GLN A 98 -5.16 8.44 13.30
C GLN A 98 -6.39 8.40 12.39
N GLY A 99 -6.85 7.20 12.00
CA GLY A 99 -8.05 6.99 11.20
C GLY A 99 -7.86 7.05 9.68
N TYR A 100 -6.62 7.07 9.18
CA TYR A 100 -6.38 6.82 7.76
C TYR A 100 -6.54 5.32 7.47
N THR A 101 -7.31 4.93 6.47
CA THR A 101 -7.52 3.50 6.12
C THR A 101 -6.85 3.10 4.81
N SER A 102 -6.45 4.10 4.02
CA SER A 102 -5.68 3.95 2.80
C SER A 102 -4.75 5.17 2.73
N ILE A 103 -3.46 5.00 2.43
CA ILE A 103 -2.47 6.10 2.36
C ILE A 103 -1.97 6.29 0.92
N GLY A 104 -2.00 7.53 0.41
CA GLY A 104 -1.73 7.89 -0.98
C GLY A 104 -1.03 9.24 -1.02
N ASN A 105 -1.31 10.07 -2.03
CA ASN A 105 -0.72 11.41 -2.08
C ASN A 105 -1.24 12.28 -0.93
N ARG A 106 -0.36 13.16 -0.41
CA ARG A 106 -0.65 14.03 0.73
C ARG A 106 -1.90 14.89 0.52
N ASN A 107 -2.13 15.37 -0.70
CA ASN A 107 -3.21 16.30 -1.00
C ASN A 107 -4.55 15.61 -1.28
N THR A 108 -4.55 14.31 -1.60
CA THR A 108 -5.75 13.55 -1.98
C THR A 108 -6.11 12.46 -0.96
N THR A 109 -5.47 12.50 0.20
CA THR A 109 -5.63 11.50 1.26
C THR A 109 -6.12 12.16 2.54
N MET A 110 -7.27 11.71 3.00
CA MET A 110 -7.91 12.13 4.24
C MET A 110 -8.17 10.93 5.16
N ARG A 111 -8.47 11.24 6.43
CA ARG A 111 -8.95 10.25 7.40
C ARG A 111 -10.29 9.69 6.91
N ASN A 112 -10.55 8.42 7.18
CA ASN A 112 -11.80 7.79 6.75
C ASN A 112 -12.97 8.38 7.54
N PRO A 113 -14.00 8.95 6.88
CA PRO A 113 -15.13 9.56 7.58
C PRO A 113 -15.91 8.57 8.46
N LEU A 114 -15.89 7.28 8.13
CA LEU A 114 -16.55 6.23 8.93
C LEU A 114 -15.82 5.91 10.26
N LEU A 115 -14.63 6.46 10.46
CA LEU A 115 -13.86 6.28 11.69
C LEU A 115 -13.94 7.47 12.63
N LYS A 116 -14.80 8.47 12.36
CA LYS A 116 -14.95 9.61 13.27
C LYS A 116 -15.43 9.12 14.64
N ASP A 117 -14.73 9.52 15.70
CA ASP A 117 -15.03 9.04 17.06
C ASP A 117 -16.36 9.63 17.55
N PRO A 118 -17.34 8.79 17.94
CA PRO A 118 -18.63 9.26 18.44
C PRO A 118 -18.53 10.03 19.77
N ASN A 119 -17.48 9.80 20.55
CA ASN A 119 -17.27 10.43 21.86
C ASN A 119 -16.38 11.69 21.77
N ASN A 120 -15.65 11.87 20.67
CA ASN A 120 -14.78 13.02 20.45
C ASN A 120 -14.70 13.40 18.97
N SER A 121 -15.47 14.42 18.60
CA SER A 121 -15.61 14.90 17.22
C SER A 121 -14.32 15.41 16.56
N LEU A 122 -13.25 15.65 17.33
CA LEU A 122 -11.94 16.06 16.84
C LEU A 122 -11.02 14.87 16.51
N SER A 123 -11.42 13.66 16.90
CA SER A 123 -10.61 12.45 16.78
C SER A 123 -11.23 11.40 15.87
N TYR A 124 -10.40 10.42 15.49
CA TYR A 124 -10.79 9.29 14.67
C TYR A 124 -10.26 8.02 15.31
N LEU A 125 -11.03 6.95 15.21
CA LEU A 125 -10.65 5.62 15.66
C LEU A 125 -9.57 5.03 14.74
N PRO A 126 -8.73 4.12 15.24
CA PRO A 126 -7.71 3.44 14.44
C PRO A 126 -8.31 2.66 13.25
N ALA A 127 -7.54 2.54 12.17
CA ALA A 127 -7.94 1.90 10.92
C ALA A 127 -8.52 0.49 11.11
N TYR A 128 -7.89 -0.33 11.95
CA TYR A 128 -8.32 -1.70 12.22
C TYR A 128 -9.76 -1.81 12.78
N THR A 129 -10.31 -0.70 13.30
CA THR A 129 -11.70 -0.63 13.82
C THR A 129 -12.76 -0.41 12.73
N LEU A 130 -12.37 -0.11 11.48
CA LEU A 130 -13.31 0.13 10.38
C LEU A 130 -14.19 -1.09 10.15
N THR A 131 -15.50 -1.03 10.37
CA THR A 131 -16.39 -2.20 10.24
C THR A 131 -16.74 -2.51 8.78
N ASP A 132 -17.14 -1.51 8.01
CA ASP A 132 -17.39 -1.61 6.56
C ASP A 132 -16.07 -1.58 5.78
N LYS A 133 -15.59 -2.76 5.40
CA LYS A 133 -14.29 -2.91 4.73
C LYS A 133 -14.31 -2.43 3.30
N SER A 134 -15.48 -2.37 2.66
CA SER A 134 -15.63 -1.82 1.31
C SER A 134 -15.29 -0.32 1.28
N ALA A 135 -15.42 0.35 2.43
CA ALA A 135 -15.09 1.74 2.60
C ALA A 135 -13.60 2.03 2.84
N GLU A 136 -12.70 1.06 2.68
CA GLU A 136 -11.26 1.23 2.90
C GLU A 136 -10.71 2.50 2.22
N ARG A 137 -11.21 2.84 1.03
CA ARG A 137 -10.75 3.97 0.22
C ARG A 137 -11.66 5.21 0.30
N LYS A 138 -12.64 5.28 1.21
CA LYS A 138 -13.52 6.47 1.37
C LYS A 138 -12.78 7.75 1.78
N GLY A 139 -11.56 7.64 2.31
CA GLY A 139 -10.67 8.78 2.58
C GLY A 139 -9.86 9.25 1.36
N ARG A 140 -10.19 8.80 0.14
CA ARG A 140 -9.55 9.27 -1.09
C ARG A 140 -10.41 10.30 -1.76
N ASP A 141 -9.79 11.44 -2.07
CA ASP A 141 -10.32 12.34 -3.06
C ASP A 141 -9.84 11.86 -4.43
N TYR A 142 -10.77 11.46 -5.28
CA TYR A 142 -10.47 11.22 -6.68
C TYR A 142 -10.81 12.52 -7.38
N ASP A 143 -9.81 13.38 -7.55
CA ASP A 143 -9.95 14.53 -8.44
C ASP A 143 -10.37 13.96 -9.81
N GLU A 144 -11.58 14.25 -10.27
CA GLU A 144 -12.13 13.83 -11.58
C GLU A 144 -11.46 14.58 -12.75
N SER A 145 -10.21 15.00 -12.58
CA SER A 145 -9.44 15.72 -13.57
C SER A 145 -8.14 14.97 -13.91
N ASN A 146 -8.26 14.04 -14.85
CA ASN A 146 -7.32 13.80 -15.97
C ASN A 146 -7.90 12.78 -16.96
#